data_AF-A0A2U8W630-F1
#
_entry.id   AF-A0A2U8W630-F1
#
_cell.length_a   1.000
_cell.length_b   1.000
_cell.length_c   1.000
_cell.angle_alpha   90.00
_cell.angle_beta   90.00
_cell.angle_gamma   90.00
#
_symmetry.space_group_name_H-M   'P 1'
#
loop_
_entity.id
_entity.type
_entity.pdbx_description
1 polymer ?
#
loop_
_entity_poly.entity_id
_entity_poly.type
_entity_poly.pdbx_seq_one_letter_code
_entity_poly.pdbx_strand_id
1 'polypeptide(L)'
;MQQWLTPDLAQYMPLLGLGADVAPAMPASRKLTIATAPLLRPGKIGEAYFARAYRRLEAGRHQHAIRVEFAERFFARELMVDIDPKRLEHQLIDVVSTGSAALRLSHWFLDKGDWSRALFPLKASLKVAEIDAVFDYEGRLDEAPIFRDLLDRAAQGRPEERNGVPLTNPAAIQAYLEHYVALRRSIEEHGFWRRSEITAETTSRFSGTAVRRTKDERNEREVGIAIGADGTVARIVGGNHRTAIAQRLGLSRIPAQVRLVHAEWLRGWIARTCLSPARALAHGLQHLCLLLMMQSSIWVEVI
;
A
#
# COMPACT_ATOMS: atom_id res chain seq x y z
N MET A 1 15.98 26.92 -22.32
CA MET A 1 16.08 25.69 -21.51
C MET A 1 16.30 26.10 -20.06
N GLN A 2 15.22 26.48 -19.36
CA GLN A 2 15.28 26.94 -17.98
C GLN A 2 15.30 25.71 -17.07
N GLN A 3 16.42 25.48 -16.39
CA GLN A 3 16.49 24.56 -15.26
C GLN A 3 15.56 25.12 -14.18
N TRP A 4 14.41 24.49 -14.01
CA TRP A 4 13.57 24.72 -12.86
C TRP A 4 14.36 24.22 -11.65
N LEU A 5 14.91 25.14 -10.86
CA LEU A 5 15.37 24.86 -9.51
C LEU A 5 14.17 24.25 -8.78
N THR A 6 14.21 22.93 -8.56
CA THR A 6 13.26 22.26 -7.68
C THR A 6 13.36 22.97 -6.33
N PRO A 7 12.26 23.52 -5.78
CA PRO A 7 12.28 23.99 -4.41
C PRO A 7 12.80 22.86 -3.52
N ASP A 8 13.60 23.21 -2.52
CA ASP A 8 14.18 22.25 -1.56
C ASP A 8 13.04 21.51 -0.86
N LEU A 9 12.63 20.36 -1.42
CA LEU A 9 11.56 19.54 -0.89
C LEU A 9 12.09 18.88 0.38
N ALA A 10 11.31 18.92 1.45
CA ALA A 10 11.68 18.22 2.67
C ALA A 10 11.83 16.72 2.35
N GLN A 11 13.06 16.25 2.51
CA GLN A 11 13.41 14.87 2.24
C GLN A 11 12.96 13.96 3.38
N TYR A 12 12.22 12.91 3.04
CA TYR A 12 11.74 11.96 4.05
C TYR A 12 12.80 10.94 4.43
N MET A 13 13.08 10.86 5.73
CA MET A 13 13.95 9.82 6.30
C MET A 13 13.09 8.65 6.76
N PRO A 14 13.28 7.42 6.24
CA PRO A 14 12.49 6.27 6.66
C PRO A 14 12.81 5.91 8.11
N LEU A 15 11.78 5.71 8.92
CA LEU A 15 11.91 5.24 10.29
C LEU A 15 11.73 3.72 10.33
N LEU A 16 12.78 3.00 9.89
CA LEU A 16 12.80 1.54 9.85
C LEU A 16 12.91 0.96 11.25
N GLY A 17 12.15 -0.11 11.53
CA GLY A 17 12.32 -0.91 12.75
C GLY A 17 11.77 -0.28 14.05
N LEU A 18 11.12 0.87 13.97
CA LEU A 18 10.43 1.43 15.13
C LEU A 18 9.06 0.74 15.27
N GLY A 19 8.82 0.14 16.45
CA GLY A 19 7.54 -0.47 16.80
C GLY A 19 6.37 0.52 16.69
N ALA A 20 5.14 0.02 16.82
CA ALA A 20 3.92 0.81 16.73
C ALA A 20 3.90 2.06 17.65
N ASP A 21 4.76 2.10 18.67
CA ASP A 21 4.84 3.15 19.70
C ASP A 21 5.55 4.44 19.27
N VAL A 22 6.42 4.42 18.24
CA VAL A 22 7.04 5.66 17.70
C VAL A 22 6.25 6.22 16.53
N ALA A 23 5.37 5.42 15.94
CA ALA A 23 4.47 5.94 14.93
C ALA A 23 3.49 6.92 15.61
N PRO A 24 3.30 8.13 15.05
CA PRO A 24 2.37 9.08 15.63
C PRO A 24 1.01 8.40 15.77
N ALA A 25 0.52 8.35 17.03
CA ALA A 25 -0.79 7.81 17.35
C ALA A 25 -1.83 8.42 16.41
N MET A 26 -2.88 7.67 16.07
CA MET A 26 -3.97 8.20 15.25
C MET A 26 -4.44 9.53 15.87
N PRO A 27 -4.32 10.66 15.16
CA PRO A 27 -4.70 11.93 15.75
C PRO A 27 -6.21 11.88 16.07
N ALA A 28 -6.64 12.50 17.17
CA ALA A 28 -8.06 12.54 17.56
C ALA A 28 -8.96 13.09 16.42
N SER A 29 -8.38 13.92 15.55
CA SER A 29 -9.01 14.40 14.32
C SER A 29 -9.36 13.28 13.33
N ARG A 30 -8.74 12.09 13.37
CA ARG A 30 -9.14 10.92 12.57
C ARG A 30 -10.47 10.35 13.07
N LYS A 31 -10.70 10.25 14.38
CA LYS A 31 -12.02 9.86 14.94
C LYS A 31 -13.10 10.86 14.54
N LEU A 32 -12.80 12.16 14.64
CA LEU A 32 -13.73 13.23 14.27
C LEU A 32 -13.93 13.34 12.74
N THR A 33 -12.90 13.11 11.93
CA THR A 33 -12.99 13.11 10.46
C THR A 33 -13.75 11.89 9.97
N ILE A 34 -13.54 10.71 10.58
CA ILE A 34 -14.39 9.53 10.34
C ILE A 34 -15.85 9.84 10.71
N ALA A 35 -16.08 10.53 11.83
CA ALA A 35 -17.42 10.92 12.28
C ALA A 35 -18.08 12.02 11.42
N THR A 36 -17.32 12.92 10.81
CA THR A 36 -17.83 14.06 10.00
C THR A 36 -17.76 13.84 8.49
N ALA A 37 -16.97 12.86 8.02
CA ALA A 37 -16.95 12.39 6.63
C ALA A 37 -18.34 12.05 6.04
N PRO A 38 -19.34 11.58 6.82
CA PRO A 38 -20.73 11.43 6.35
C PRO A 38 -21.36 12.65 5.68
N LEU A 39 -20.89 13.85 6.03
CA LEU A 39 -21.50 15.11 5.61
C LEU A 39 -20.88 15.69 4.33
N LEU A 40 -19.73 15.19 3.89
CA LEU A 40 -19.06 15.61 2.65
C LEU A 40 -19.27 14.55 1.57
N ARG A 41 -20.43 14.61 0.91
CA ARG A 41 -20.74 13.75 -0.25
C ARG A 41 -19.97 14.22 -1.50
N PRO A 42 -19.72 13.33 -2.48
CA PRO A 42 -19.29 13.72 -3.82
C PRO A 42 -20.19 14.85 -4.36
N GLY A 43 -19.59 15.90 -4.92
CA GLY A 43 -20.31 17.09 -5.37
C GLY A 43 -19.50 18.38 -5.20
N LYS A 44 -20.12 19.52 -5.54
CA LYS A 44 -19.45 20.84 -5.63
C LYS A 44 -18.71 21.25 -4.35
N ILE A 45 -19.27 20.96 -3.17
CA ILE A 45 -18.65 21.29 -1.88
C ILE A 45 -17.36 20.47 -1.66
N GLY A 46 -17.41 19.17 -1.92
CA GLY A 46 -16.24 18.30 -1.82
C GLY A 46 -15.16 18.66 -2.84
N GLU A 47 -15.55 18.98 -4.08
CA GLU A 47 -14.63 19.48 -5.11
C GLU A 47 -13.95 20.79 -4.66
N ALA A 48 -14.70 21.74 -4.08
CA ALA A 48 -14.16 23.00 -3.59
C ALA A 48 -13.22 22.81 -2.39
N TYR A 49 -13.55 21.88 -1.47
CA TYR A 49 -12.68 21.50 -0.37
C TYR A 49 -11.35 20.92 -0.88
N PHE A 50 -11.42 19.98 -1.82
CA PHE A 50 -10.25 19.35 -2.43
C PHE A 50 -9.38 20.39 -3.14
N ALA A 51 -9.98 21.26 -3.95
CA ALA A 51 -9.27 22.33 -4.64
C ALA A 51 -8.61 23.32 -3.66
N ARG A 52 -9.29 23.69 -2.56
CA ARG A 52 -8.71 24.54 -1.52
C ARG A 52 -7.53 23.88 -0.83
N ALA A 53 -7.63 22.60 -0.50
CA ALA A 53 -6.54 21.86 0.12
C ALA A 53 -5.31 21.77 -0.80
N TYR A 54 -5.53 21.43 -2.08
CA TYR A 54 -4.48 21.39 -3.10
C TYR A 54 -3.79 22.75 -3.29
N ARG A 55 -4.54 23.85 -3.34
CA ARG A 55 -3.93 25.20 -3.41
C ARG A 55 -3.04 25.53 -2.21
N ARG A 56 -3.38 25.06 -1.01
CA ARG A 56 -2.54 25.27 0.18
C ARG A 56 -1.26 24.45 0.14
N LEU A 57 -1.35 23.22 -0.39
CA LEU A 57 -0.21 22.34 -0.65
C LEU A 57 0.74 22.98 -1.68
N GLU A 58 0.18 23.49 -2.79
CA GLU A 58 0.97 24.16 -3.83
C GLU A 58 1.65 25.44 -3.37
N ALA A 59 0.96 26.23 -2.55
CA ALA A 59 1.52 27.43 -1.93
C ALA A 59 2.56 27.14 -0.83
N GLY A 60 2.96 25.88 -0.61
CA GLY A 60 3.98 25.49 0.37
C GLY A 60 3.55 25.67 1.82
N ARG A 61 2.26 25.89 2.09
CA ARG A 61 1.77 26.09 3.47
C ARG A 61 1.73 24.78 4.27
N HIS A 62 1.64 23.65 3.57
CA HIS A 62 1.64 22.29 4.11
C HIS A 62 2.38 21.39 3.12
N GLN A 63 3.00 20.32 3.61
CA GLN A 63 3.65 19.30 2.76
C GLN A 63 2.71 18.16 2.36
N HIS A 64 1.62 18.00 3.09
CA HIS A 64 0.60 16.98 2.85
C HIS A 64 -0.79 17.58 3.05
N ALA A 65 -1.77 17.02 2.36
CA ALA A 65 -3.15 17.48 2.39
C ALA A 65 -4.11 16.33 2.13
N ILE A 66 -5.38 16.54 2.50
CA ILE A 66 -6.47 15.58 2.35
C ILE A 66 -6.24 14.30 3.17
N ARG A 67 -7.19 13.98 4.05
CA ARG A 67 -7.16 12.69 4.77
C ARG A 67 -7.53 11.56 3.81
N VAL A 68 -6.87 10.41 3.98
CA VAL A 68 -7.15 9.23 3.16
C VAL A 68 -8.63 8.83 3.22
N GLU A 69 -9.27 8.95 4.39
CA GLU A 69 -10.69 8.61 4.57
C GLU A 69 -11.63 9.52 3.76
N PHE A 70 -11.27 10.81 3.62
CA PHE A 70 -12.02 11.72 2.76
C PHE A 70 -11.89 11.28 1.31
N ALA A 71 -10.67 10.97 0.85
CA ALA A 71 -10.44 10.55 -0.52
C ALA A 71 -11.13 9.21 -0.84
N GLU A 72 -11.01 8.22 0.05
CA GLU A 72 -11.68 6.91 -0.05
C GLU A 72 -13.19 7.06 -0.22
N ARG A 73 -13.81 8.01 0.49
CA ARG A 73 -15.25 8.28 0.35
C ARG A 73 -15.60 9.10 -0.90
N PHE A 74 -14.81 10.12 -1.19
CA PHE A 74 -15.10 11.08 -2.25
C PHE A 74 -14.92 10.48 -3.64
N PHE A 75 -13.83 9.74 -3.85
CA PHE A 75 -13.49 9.10 -5.12
C PHE A 75 -13.99 7.64 -5.18
N ALA A 76 -14.15 6.97 -4.04
CA ALA A 76 -14.69 5.61 -3.94
C ALA A 76 -14.06 4.64 -4.95
N ARG A 77 -14.85 4.17 -5.92
CA ARG A 77 -14.40 3.22 -6.95
C ARG A 77 -13.32 3.79 -7.88
N GLU A 78 -13.20 5.10 -8.02
CA GLU A 78 -12.16 5.72 -8.86
C GLU A 78 -10.74 5.51 -8.30
N LEU A 79 -10.61 5.21 -7.01
CA LEU A 79 -9.30 4.86 -6.42
C LEU A 79 -8.91 3.40 -6.64
N MET A 80 -9.83 2.58 -7.13
CA MET A 80 -9.54 1.19 -7.44
C MET A 80 -8.95 1.11 -8.84
N VAL A 81 -7.71 0.64 -8.92
CA VAL A 81 -7.01 0.40 -10.18
C VAL A 81 -6.60 -1.05 -10.24
N ASP A 82 -6.55 -1.57 -11.44
CA ASP A 82 -5.97 -2.88 -11.66
C ASP A 82 -4.54 -2.71 -12.17
N ILE A 83 -3.62 -3.49 -11.61
CA ILE A 83 -2.18 -3.34 -11.87
C ILE A 83 -1.55 -4.70 -12.12
N ASP A 84 -0.63 -4.76 -13.08
CA ASP A 84 0.31 -5.88 -13.18
C ASP A 84 1.23 -5.87 -11.94
N PRO A 85 1.16 -6.89 -11.06
CA PRO A 85 1.94 -6.92 -9.84
C PRO A 85 3.45 -6.84 -10.10
N LYS A 86 3.96 -7.22 -11.28
CA LYS A 86 5.38 -7.08 -11.63
C LYS A 86 5.85 -5.63 -11.71
N ARG A 87 4.93 -4.69 -11.93
CA ARG A 87 5.22 -3.24 -11.94
C ARG A 87 5.44 -2.66 -10.55
N LEU A 88 5.07 -3.39 -9.50
CA LEU A 88 5.38 -3.02 -8.12
C LEU A 88 6.81 -3.46 -7.80
N GLU A 89 7.78 -2.61 -8.18
CA GLU A 89 9.19 -2.85 -7.92
C GLU A 89 9.66 -2.27 -6.58
N HIS A 90 8.97 -1.23 -6.11
CA HIS A 90 9.33 -0.48 -4.92
C HIS A 90 8.21 -0.45 -3.89
N GLN A 91 8.61 -0.39 -2.63
CA GLN A 91 7.78 -0.10 -1.48
C GLN A 91 8.11 1.30 -0.96
N LEU A 92 7.10 2.10 -0.70
CA LEU A 92 7.21 3.34 0.04
C LEU A 92 7.04 3.05 1.53
N ILE A 93 8.04 3.41 2.33
CA ILE A 93 7.98 3.31 3.79
C ILE A 93 6.94 4.29 4.32
N ASP A 94 5.96 3.77 5.04
CA ASP A 94 4.82 4.54 5.52
C ASP A 94 5.18 5.51 6.66
N VAL A 95 6.09 5.12 7.56
CA VAL A 95 6.50 5.94 8.70
C VAL A 95 7.84 6.59 8.41
N VAL A 96 7.83 7.91 8.30
CA VAL A 96 8.99 8.72 7.93
C VAL A 96 9.20 9.86 8.91
N SER A 97 10.40 10.43 8.95
CA SER A 97 10.70 11.68 9.65
C SER A 97 10.80 12.82 8.65
N THR A 98 10.23 13.97 9.02
CA THR A 98 10.35 15.25 8.29
C THR A 98 11.47 16.13 8.87
N GLY A 99 12.35 15.56 9.72
CA GLY A 99 13.35 16.29 10.51
C GLY A 99 12.80 16.83 11.83
N SER A 100 11.55 17.31 11.85
CA SER A 100 10.90 17.88 13.04
C SER A 100 9.91 16.95 13.73
N ALA A 101 9.36 15.97 13.02
CA ALA A 101 8.41 15.00 13.57
C ALA A 101 8.36 13.72 12.76
N ALA A 102 7.89 12.64 13.40
CA ALA A 102 7.45 11.44 12.69
C ALA A 102 6.10 11.69 11.99
N LEU A 103 5.98 11.21 10.76
CA LEU A 103 4.83 11.32 9.89
C LEU A 103 4.46 9.92 9.39
N ARG A 104 3.16 9.62 9.39
CA ARG A 104 2.62 8.45 8.72
C ARG A 104 1.99 8.88 7.40
N LEU A 105 2.61 8.52 6.28
CA LEU A 105 2.21 8.94 4.94
C LEU A 105 0.80 8.45 4.59
N SER A 106 0.45 7.23 4.98
CA SER A 106 -0.88 6.63 4.71
C SER A 106 -2.04 7.32 5.44
N HIS A 107 -1.79 8.32 6.29
CA HIS A 107 -2.84 9.17 6.87
C HIS A 107 -3.27 10.31 5.94
N TRP A 108 -2.55 10.51 4.85
CA TRP A 108 -2.76 11.59 3.89
C TRP A 108 -2.94 11.00 2.49
N PHE A 109 -3.69 11.70 1.67
CA PHE A 109 -3.94 11.30 0.29
C PHE A 109 -3.10 12.10 -0.70
N LEU A 110 -2.80 13.37 -0.40
CA LEU A 110 -1.90 14.20 -1.19
C LEU A 110 -0.64 14.50 -0.40
N ASP A 111 0.50 14.42 -1.07
CA ASP A 111 1.80 14.72 -0.48
C ASP A 111 2.75 15.36 -1.52
N LYS A 112 3.66 16.21 -1.08
CA LYS A 112 4.62 16.95 -1.91
C LYS A 112 6.07 16.72 -1.46
N GLY A 113 6.31 15.85 -0.49
CA GLY A 113 7.66 15.59 0.02
C GLY A 113 8.51 14.79 -0.94
N ASP A 114 9.83 14.80 -0.75
CA ASP A 114 10.74 13.96 -1.53
C ASP A 114 10.76 12.53 -0.94
N TRP A 115 10.26 11.58 -1.73
CA TRP A 115 10.14 10.17 -1.36
C TRP A 115 11.39 9.35 -1.66
N SER A 116 12.40 9.91 -2.33
CA SER A 116 13.55 9.18 -2.87
C SER A 116 14.23 8.25 -1.86
N ARG A 117 14.39 8.69 -0.60
CA ARG A 117 15.02 7.92 0.47
C ARG A 117 14.04 7.04 1.27
N ALA A 118 12.74 7.20 1.05
CA ALA A 118 11.69 6.38 1.63
C ALA A 118 11.25 5.24 0.68
N LEU A 119 11.79 5.18 -0.54
CA LEU A 119 11.54 4.10 -1.50
C LEU A 119 12.57 2.98 -1.34
N PHE A 120 12.09 1.75 -1.20
CA PHE A 120 12.91 0.56 -1.02
C PHE A 120 12.52 -0.53 -2.02
N PRO A 121 13.47 -1.30 -2.57
CA PRO A 121 13.15 -2.42 -3.44
C PRO A 121 12.27 -3.46 -2.74
N LEU A 122 11.19 -3.91 -3.41
CA LEU A 122 10.29 -4.93 -2.88
C LEU A 122 10.96 -6.30 -2.77
N LYS A 123 11.77 -6.66 -3.77
CA LYS A 123 12.43 -7.97 -3.90
C LYS A 123 13.36 -8.33 -2.72
N ALA A 124 13.88 -7.34 -2.01
CA ALA A 124 14.83 -7.54 -0.92
C ALA A 124 14.17 -7.62 0.47
N SER A 125 12.84 -7.76 0.56
CA SER A 125 12.14 -7.71 1.84
C SER A 125 12.01 -9.08 2.51
N LEU A 126 12.03 -9.09 3.84
CA LEU A 126 11.77 -10.30 4.65
C LEU A 126 10.44 -10.99 4.26
N LYS A 127 9.45 -10.20 3.81
CA LYS A 127 8.12 -10.70 3.42
C LYS A 127 8.17 -11.45 2.09
N VAL A 128 9.08 -11.07 1.19
CA VAL A 128 9.36 -11.83 -0.03
C VAL A 128 10.04 -13.14 0.32
N ALA A 129 11.04 -13.14 1.21
CA ALA A 129 11.68 -14.37 1.66
C ALA A 129 10.70 -15.35 2.37
N GLU A 130 9.77 -14.82 3.18
CA GLU A 130 8.66 -15.60 3.77
C GLU A 130 7.80 -16.26 2.68
N ILE A 131 7.49 -15.54 1.59
CA ILE A 131 6.72 -16.09 0.47
C ILE A 131 7.55 -17.06 -0.38
N ASP A 132 8.84 -16.80 -0.62
CA ASP A 132 9.69 -17.74 -1.35
C ASP A 132 9.71 -19.10 -0.65
N ALA A 133 9.78 -19.13 0.68
CA ALA A 133 9.66 -20.37 1.46
C ALA A 133 8.32 -21.08 1.25
N VAL A 134 7.21 -20.34 1.18
CA VAL A 134 5.87 -20.91 0.91
C VAL A 134 5.80 -21.63 -0.43
N PHE A 135 6.56 -21.18 -1.44
CA PHE A 135 6.62 -21.81 -2.76
C PHE A 135 7.65 -22.95 -2.83
N ASP A 136 8.86 -22.72 -2.31
CA ASP A 136 10.00 -23.60 -2.58
C ASP A 136 10.14 -24.76 -1.56
N TYR A 137 9.44 -24.64 -0.41
CA TYR A 137 9.51 -25.57 0.72
C TYR A 137 8.14 -26.07 1.18
N GLU A 138 7.14 -26.11 0.30
CA GLU A 138 5.83 -26.66 0.65
C GLU A 138 5.96 -28.11 1.16
N GLY A 139 5.35 -28.37 2.33
CA GLY A 139 5.44 -29.67 3.02
C GLY A 139 6.69 -29.88 3.88
N ARG A 140 7.65 -28.95 3.84
CA ARG A 140 8.94 -28.99 4.57
C ARG A 140 9.41 -27.60 4.99
N LEU A 141 8.47 -26.78 5.47
CA LEU A 141 8.69 -25.36 5.77
C LEU A 141 9.75 -25.13 6.85
N ASP A 142 9.98 -26.11 7.72
CA ASP A 142 11.02 -26.14 8.75
C ASP A 142 12.45 -26.21 8.18
N GLU A 143 12.60 -26.67 6.94
CA GLU A 143 13.88 -26.65 6.21
C GLU A 143 14.19 -25.28 5.59
N ALA A 144 13.21 -24.37 5.51
CA ALA A 144 13.38 -23.10 4.82
C ALA A 144 14.35 -22.16 5.59
N PRO A 145 15.26 -21.44 4.90
CA PRO A 145 16.20 -20.52 5.56
C PRO A 145 15.50 -19.46 6.43
N ILE A 146 14.35 -18.96 5.98
CA ILE A 146 13.56 -17.97 6.74
C ILE A 146 12.99 -18.55 8.04
N PHE A 147 12.65 -19.84 8.08
CA PHE A 147 12.16 -20.51 9.28
C PHE A 147 13.24 -20.50 10.37
N ARG A 148 14.48 -20.80 9.96
CA ARG A 148 15.65 -20.74 10.84
C ARG A 148 15.95 -19.33 11.31
N ASP A 149 15.94 -18.33 10.41
CA ASP A 149 16.15 -16.92 10.80
C ASP A 149 15.11 -16.44 11.83
N LEU A 150 13.84 -16.79 11.65
CA LEU A 150 12.78 -16.45 12.60
C LEU A 150 13.00 -17.12 13.97
N LEU A 151 13.43 -18.39 13.99
CA LEU A 151 13.78 -19.09 15.22
C LEU A 151 14.97 -18.47 15.93
N ASP A 152 16.03 -18.15 15.20
CA ASP A 152 17.25 -17.55 15.76
C ASP A 152 16.94 -16.19 16.40
N ARG A 153 16.11 -15.36 15.75
CA ARG A 153 15.62 -14.10 16.31
C ARG A 153 14.80 -14.30 17.58
N ALA A 154 13.91 -15.29 17.60
CA ALA A 154 13.12 -15.62 18.78
C ALA A 154 14.02 -16.07 19.94
N ALA A 155 15.01 -16.93 19.67
CA ALA A 155 15.98 -17.39 20.67
C ALA A 155 16.85 -16.24 21.23
N GLN A 156 17.11 -15.20 20.43
CA GLN A 156 17.79 -13.98 20.86
C GLN A 156 16.89 -13.01 21.65
N GLY A 157 15.66 -13.40 21.98
CA GLY A 157 14.70 -12.55 22.69
C GLY A 157 14.12 -11.42 21.85
N ARG A 158 14.20 -11.53 20.51
CA ARG A 158 13.69 -10.54 19.55
C ARG A 158 12.73 -11.20 18.55
N PRO A 159 11.67 -11.90 19.02
CA PRO A 159 10.74 -12.56 18.12
C PRO A 159 10.06 -11.54 17.20
N GLU A 160 9.89 -11.90 15.94
CA GLU A 160 9.11 -11.11 15.01
C GLU A 160 7.62 -11.18 15.40
N GLU A 161 6.94 -10.03 15.40
CA GLU A 161 5.48 -9.99 15.53
C GLU A 161 4.83 -9.91 14.15
N ARG A 162 3.80 -10.74 13.94
CA ARG A 162 3.00 -10.76 12.72
C ARG A 162 1.52 -10.80 13.08
N ASN A 163 0.75 -9.82 12.60
CA ASN A 163 -0.69 -9.70 12.88
C ASN A 163 -1.03 -9.78 14.39
N GLY A 164 -0.21 -9.16 15.26
CA GLY A 164 -0.41 -9.23 16.71
C GLY A 164 -0.10 -10.59 17.34
N VAL A 165 0.57 -11.48 16.60
CA VAL A 165 1.00 -12.81 17.05
C VAL A 165 2.53 -12.85 17.05
N PRO A 166 3.17 -13.02 18.22
CA PRO A 166 4.62 -13.12 18.30
C PRO A 166 5.07 -14.52 17.87
N LEU A 167 6.03 -14.57 16.95
CA LEU A 167 6.59 -15.81 16.42
C LEU A 167 7.71 -16.32 17.34
N THR A 168 7.33 -16.88 18.49
CA THR A 168 8.28 -17.18 19.59
C THR A 168 8.83 -18.61 19.57
N ASN A 169 8.23 -19.52 18.81
CA ASN A 169 8.55 -20.94 18.84
C ASN A 169 8.28 -21.60 17.47
N PRO A 170 8.81 -22.81 17.22
CA PRO A 170 8.65 -23.50 15.94
C PRO A 170 7.20 -23.68 15.51
N ALA A 171 6.29 -24.05 16.43
CA ALA A 171 4.89 -24.28 16.09
C ALA A 171 4.17 -23.00 15.64
N ALA A 172 4.50 -21.85 16.27
CA ALA A 172 3.96 -20.56 15.87
C ALA A 172 4.46 -20.12 14.48
N ILE A 173 5.76 -20.34 14.19
CA ILE A 173 6.36 -20.03 12.89
C ILE A 173 5.77 -20.95 11.80
N GLN A 174 5.65 -22.24 12.09
CA GLN A 174 5.04 -23.22 11.18
C GLN A 174 3.60 -22.82 10.83
N ALA A 175 2.74 -22.59 11.83
CA ALA A 175 1.36 -22.17 11.62
C ALA A 175 1.27 -20.85 10.83
N TYR A 176 2.24 -19.96 11.00
CA TYR A 176 2.31 -18.69 10.30
C TYR A 176 2.61 -18.89 8.81
N LEU A 177 3.57 -19.74 8.46
CA LEU A 177 3.89 -20.04 7.06
C LEU A 177 2.79 -20.88 6.39
N GLU A 178 2.21 -21.85 7.10
CA GLU A 178 1.07 -22.64 6.62
C GLU A 178 -0.15 -21.79 6.28
N HIS A 179 -0.39 -20.71 7.04
CA HIS A 179 -1.42 -19.73 6.69
C HIS A 179 -1.20 -19.13 5.29
N TYR A 180 0.05 -18.85 4.90
CA TYR A 180 0.34 -18.36 3.56
C TYR A 180 0.37 -19.45 2.49
N VAL A 181 0.65 -20.72 2.84
CA VAL A 181 0.40 -21.85 1.94
C VAL A 181 -1.09 -21.90 1.58
N ALA A 182 -1.98 -21.81 2.58
CA ALA A 182 -3.42 -21.77 2.35
C ALA A 182 -3.84 -20.55 1.53
N LEU A 183 -3.25 -19.37 1.78
CA LEU A 183 -3.53 -18.16 1.02
C LEU A 183 -3.07 -18.27 -0.44
N ARG A 184 -1.87 -18.81 -0.67
CA ARG A 184 -1.36 -19.08 -2.02
C ARG A 184 -2.31 -20.00 -2.77
N ARG A 185 -2.67 -21.15 -2.20
CA ARG A 185 -3.59 -22.13 -2.82
C ARG A 185 -4.95 -21.50 -3.15
N SER A 186 -5.49 -20.67 -2.25
CA SER A 186 -6.73 -19.93 -2.51
C SER A 186 -6.61 -18.97 -3.70
N ILE A 187 -5.48 -18.24 -3.82
CA ILE A 187 -5.25 -17.35 -4.96
C ILE A 187 -5.00 -18.15 -6.26
N GLU A 188 -4.34 -19.30 -6.18
CA GLU A 188 -4.16 -20.21 -7.33
C GLU A 188 -5.50 -20.75 -7.84
N GLU A 189 -6.40 -21.15 -6.93
CA GLU A 189 -7.69 -21.76 -7.27
C GLU A 189 -8.71 -20.73 -7.75
N HIS A 190 -8.76 -19.56 -7.12
CA HIS A 190 -9.84 -18.57 -7.31
C HIS A 190 -9.39 -17.28 -8.01
N GLY A 191 -8.08 -17.09 -8.18
CA GLY A 191 -7.49 -15.83 -8.61
C GLY A 191 -7.41 -14.81 -7.47
N PHE A 192 -7.01 -13.59 -7.82
CA PHE A 192 -6.83 -12.49 -6.87
C PHE A 192 -8.08 -11.61 -6.79
N TRP A 193 -8.95 -11.86 -5.80
CA TRP A 193 -10.18 -11.10 -5.61
C TRP A 193 -9.98 -9.78 -4.86
N ARG A 194 -10.88 -8.82 -5.13
CA ARG A 194 -11.05 -7.63 -4.29
C ARG A 194 -11.59 -8.06 -2.94
N ARG A 195 -11.24 -7.32 -1.89
CA ARG A 195 -11.78 -7.55 -0.54
C ARG A 195 -13.30 -7.47 -0.50
N SER A 196 -13.93 -6.64 -1.34
CA SER A 196 -15.39 -6.56 -1.44
C SER A 196 -16.05 -7.78 -2.09
N GLU A 197 -15.28 -8.63 -2.76
CA GLU A 197 -15.76 -9.81 -3.50
C GLU A 197 -15.53 -11.11 -2.71
N ILE A 198 -14.74 -11.07 -1.64
CA ILE A 198 -14.46 -12.23 -0.80
C ILE A 198 -15.69 -12.60 0.02
N THR A 199 -16.12 -13.85 -0.09
CA THR A 199 -17.29 -14.37 0.63
C THR A 199 -17.02 -14.50 2.13
N ALA A 200 -18.09 -14.51 2.93
CA ALA A 200 -18.00 -14.77 4.36
C ALA A 200 -17.40 -16.16 4.66
N GLU A 201 -17.69 -17.15 3.82
CA GLU A 201 -17.10 -18.49 3.91
C GLU A 201 -15.58 -18.47 3.68
N THR A 202 -15.12 -17.78 2.63
CA THR A 202 -13.68 -17.65 2.39
C THR A 202 -13.02 -16.91 3.56
N THR A 203 -13.65 -15.83 4.04
CA THR A 203 -13.16 -15.05 5.18
C THR A 203 -13.02 -15.90 6.45
N SER A 204 -13.99 -16.78 6.75
CA SER A 204 -13.94 -17.60 7.97
C SER A 204 -12.78 -18.60 7.96
N ARG A 205 -12.37 -19.11 6.79
CA ARG A 205 -11.20 -20.00 6.64
C ARG A 205 -9.87 -19.33 7.02
N PHE A 206 -9.78 -18.00 6.89
CA PHE A 206 -8.57 -17.23 7.19
C PHE A 206 -8.64 -16.43 8.50
N SER A 207 -9.76 -16.50 9.22
CA SER A 207 -10.03 -15.68 10.41
C SER A 207 -10.11 -16.54 11.66
N GLY A 208 -9.61 -16.02 12.78
CA GLY A 208 -9.71 -16.68 14.08
C GLY A 208 -8.77 -17.88 14.21
N THR A 209 -7.71 -17.90 13.40
CA THR A 209 -6.65 -18.90 13.46
C THR A 209 -5.61 -18.50 14.51
N ALA A 210 -4.70 -19.42 14.84
CA ALA A 210 -3.61 -19.17 15.80
C ALA A 210 -2.71 -17.98 15.40
N VAL A 211 -2.68 -17.63 14.10
CA VAL A 211 -1.78 -16.62 13.53
C VAL A 211 -2.52 -15.43 12.91
N ARG A 212 -3.85 -15.42 12.99
CA ARG A 212 -4.68 -14.35 12.42
C ARG A 212 -6.01 -14.18 13.15
N ARG A 213 -6.14 -13.09 13.90
CA ARG A 213 -7.38 -12.79 14.64
C ARG A 213 -8.47 -12.34 13.67
N THR A 214 -9.72 -12.61 14.01
CA THR A 214 -10.89 -12.15 13.22
C THR A 214 -10.92 -10.65 13.00
N LYS A 215 -10.46 -9.86 13.98
CA LYS A 215 -10.37 -8.41 13.84
C LYS A 215 -9.37 -8.00 12.75
N ASP A 216 -8.24 -8.69 12.65
CA ASP A 216 -7.21 -8.38 11.66
C ASP A 216 -7.66 -8.76 10.26
N GLU A 217 -8.33 -9.91 10.11
CA GLU A 217 -8.94 -10.30 8.83
C GLU A 217 -10.03 -9.32 8.37
N ARG A 218 -10.91 -8.86 9.29
CA ARG A 218 -11.92 -7.83 8.97
C ARG A 218 -11.31 -6.48 8.60
N ASN A 219 -10.14 -6.16 9.14
CA ASN A 219 -9.44 -4.90 8.88
C ASN A 219 -8.49 -4.99 7.68
N GLU A 220 -8.30 -6.17 7.09
CA GLU A 220 -7.50 -6.35 5.89
C GLU A 220 -8.13 -5.56 4.73
N ARG A 221 -7.32 -4.67 4.15
CA ARG A 221 -7.73 -3.78 3.06
C ARG A 221 -7.13 -4.22 1.74
N GLU A 222 -7.47 -3.55 0.65
CA GLU A 222 -6.79 -3.76 -0.64
C GLU A 222 -5.29 -3.48 -0.57
N VAL A 223 -4.53 -4.02 -1.54
CA VAL A 223 -3.12 -3.66 -1.76
C VAL A 223 -3.05 -2.15 -1.98
N GLY A 224 -2.43 -1.43 -1.04
CA GLY A 224 -2.33 0.02 -1.12
C GLY A 224 -1.15 0.44 -1.98
N ILE A 225 -1.38 1.34 -2.93
CA ILE A 225 -0.35 1.92 -3.79
C ILE A 225 -0.26 3.44 -3.62
N ALA A 226 0.94 3.96 -3.88
CA ALA A 226 1.25 5.37 -3.97
C ALA A 226 1.66 5.71 -5.41
N ILE A 227 1.26 6.89 -5.88
CA ILE A 227 1.63 7.41 -7.21
C ILE A 227 2.68 8.51 -7.02
N GLY A 228 3.89 8.26 -7.51
CA GLY A 228 5.03 9.18 -7.48
C GLY A 228 4.86 10.39 -8.39
N ALA A 229 5.77 11.36 -8.27
CA ALA A 229 5.73 12.63 -9.01
C ALA A 229 5.66 12.46 -10.53
N ASP A 230 6.34 11.44 -11.05
CA ASP A 230 6.43 11.07 -12.46
C ASP A 230 5.37 10.04 -12.89
N GLY A 231 4.50 9.61 -11.98
CA GLY A 231 3.50 8.57 -12.23
C GLY A 231 3.99 7.15 -12.00
N THR A 232 5.22 6.96 -11.50
CA THR A 232 5.66 5.65 -10.98
C THR A 232 4.75 5.18 -9.85
N VAL A 233 4.60 3.87 -9.71
CA VAL A 233 3.74 3.27 -8.69
C VAL A 233 4.60 2.50 -7.70
N ALA A 234 4.39 2.77 -6.41
CA ALA A 234 5.02 2.05 -5.32
C ALA A 234 3.96 1.45 -4.39
N ARG A 235 4.25 0.29 -3.81
CA ARG A 235 3.40 -0.31 -2.76
C ARG A 235 3.60 0.49 -1.46
N ILE A 236 2.56 0.84 -0.73
CA ILE A 236 2.71 1.56 0.56
C ILE A 236 2.23 0.73 1.75
N VAL A 237 0.91 0.64 1.98
CA VAL A 237 0.32 -0.07 3.13
C VAL A 237 -0.62 -1.19 2.71
N GLY A 238 -0.55 -2.32 3.41
CA GLY A 238 -1.40 -3.49 3.17
C GLY A 238 -0.91 -4.38 2.03
N GLY A 239 -1.33 -5.65 2.08
CA GLY A 239 -1.16 -6.60 0.99
C GLY A 239 0.28 -7.02 0.67
N ASN A 240 1.22 -6.97 1.62
CA ASN A 240 2.62 -7.39 1.42
C ASN A 240 2.72 -8.82 0.86
N HIS A 241 2.26 -9.79 1.64
CA HIS A 241 2.28 -11.21 1.27
C HIS A 241 1.46 -11.49 0.04
N ARG A 242 0.26 -10.89 -0.08
CA ARG A 242 -0.59 -11.04 -1.27
C ARG A 242 0.09 -10.54 -2.54
N THR A 243 0.76 -9.39 -2.49
CA THR A 243 1.52 -8.86 -3.64
C THR A 243 2.66 -9.80 -4.02
N ALA A 244 3.43 -10.29 -3.04
CA ALA A 244 4.53 -11.22 -3.29
C ALA A 244 4.04 -12.56 -3.88
N ILE A 245 2.92 -13.11 -3.35
CA ILE A 245 2.27 -14.30 -3.91
C ILE A 245 1.86 -14.05 -5.37
N ALA A 246 1.17 -12.92 -5.64
CA ALA A 246 0.75 -12.57 -6.99
C ALA A 246 1.92 -12.45 -7.99
N GLN A 247 3.04 -11.86 -7.54
CA GLN A 247 4.27 -11.79 -8.34
C GLN A 247 4.86 -13.18 -8.61
N ARG A 248 4.94 -14.05 -7.60
CA ARG A 248 5.49 -15.41 -7.73
C ARG A 248 4.61 -16.31 -8.60
N LEU A 249 3.30 -16.16 -8.52
CA LEU A 249 2.35 -16.83 -9.42
C LEU A 249 2.38 -16.29 -10.86
N GLY A 250 3.06 -15.16 -11.09
CA GLY A 250 3.09 -14.54 -12.42
C GLY A 250 1.74 -13.99 -12.86
N LEU A 251 0.87 -13.60 -11.91
CA LEU A 251 -0.42 -13.00 -12.25
C LEU A 251 -0.20 -11.73 -13.08
N SER A 252 -1.03 -11.53 -14.10
CA SER A 252 -0.96 -10.35 -14.97
C SER A 252 -1.72 -9.15 -14.41
N ARG A 253 -2.56 -9.36 -13.38
CA ARG A 253 -3.44 -8.34 -12.82
C ARG A 253 -3.80 -8.64 -11.37
N ILE A 254 -3.72 -7.62 -10.53
CA ILE A 254 -4.32 -7.60 -9.21
C ILE A 254 -5.09 -6.28 -8.97
N PRO A 255 -6.19 -6.30 -8.20
CA PRO A 255 -6.80 -5.07 -7.73
C PRO A 255 -5.90 -4.39 -6.68
N ALA A 256 -5.74 -3.08 -6.84
CA ALA A 256 -5.04 -2.21 -5.91
C ALA A 256 -5.85 -0.94 -5.65
N GLN A 257 -5.59 -0.30 -4.52
CA GLN A 257 -6.23 0.94 -4.13
C GLN A 257 -5.18 2.04 -4.04
N VAL A 258 -5.40 3.14 -4.75
CA VAL A 258 -4.60 4.36 -4.64
C VAL A 258 -4.84 5.00 -3.28
N ARG A 259 -3.78 5.13 -2.48
CA ARG A 259 -3.84 5.69 -1.13
C ARG A 259 -3.05 6.97 -0.93
N LEU A 260 -2.10 7.23 -1.82
CA LEU A 260 -1.27 8.42 -1.76
C LEU A 260 -0.94 8.86 -3.19
N VAL A 261 -1.01 10.15 -3.44
CA VAL A 261 -0.73 10.74 -4.74
C VAL A 261 0.19 11.93 -4.55
N HIS A 262 1.30 11.93 -5.28
CA HIS A 262 2.23 13.04 -5.26
C HIS A 262 1.62 14.26 -5.97
N ALA A 263 1.75 15.43 -5.35
CA ALA A 263 1.15 16.68 -5.79
C ALA A 263 1.61 17.09 -7.20
N GLU A 264 2.87 16.79 -7.52
CA GLU A 264 3.47 17.06 -8.84
C GLU A 264 2.79 16.27 -9.96
N TRP A 265 2.46 15.00 -9.72
CA TRP A 265 1.74 14.19 -10.70
C TRP A 265 0.37 14.77 -11.00
N LEU A 266 -0.35 15.17 -9.94
CA LEU A 266 -1.64 15.85 -10.06
C LEU A 266 -1.51 17.20 -10.77
N ARG A 267 -0.45 17.97 -10.49
CA ARG A 267 -0.15 19.24 -11.16
C ARG A 267 -0.06 19.07 -12.67
N GLY A 268 0.66 18.04 -13.12
CA GLY A 268 0.76 17.69 -14.53
C GLY A 268 -0.60 17.39 -15.17
N TRP A 269 -1.48 16.68 -14.48
CA TRP A 269 -2.84 16.40 -14.97
C TRP A 269 -3.75 17.63 -15.03
N ILE A 270 -3.66 18.51 -14.03
CA ILE A 270 -4.39 19.78 -14.03
C ILE A 270 -3.96 20.63 -15.24
N ALA A 271 -2.65 20.74 -15.47
CA ALA A 271 -2.11 21.50 -16.60
C ALA A 271 -2.54 20.91 -17.96
N ARG A 272 -2.58 19.58 -18.10
CA ARG A 272 -2.98 18.90 -19.34
C ARG A 272 -4.48 19.00 -19.64
N THR A 273 -5.31 18.96 -18.62
CA THR A 273 -6.77 18.82 -18.80
C THR A 273 -7.55 20.10 -18.55
N CYS A 274 -6.93 21.10 -17.90
CA CYS A 274 -7.58 22.32 -17.41
C CYS A 274 -8.77 22.05 -16.46
N LEU A 275 -8.86 20.85 -15.90
CA LEU A 275 -9.93 20.45 -14.98
C LEU A 275 -9.65 20.91 -13.54
N SER A 276 -10.70 20.91 -12.71
CA SER A 276 -10.53 21.07 -11.26
C SER A 276 -9.63 19.96 -10.70
N PRO A 277 -8.86 20.18 -9.61
CA PRO A 277 -7.93 19.18 -9.10
C PRO A 277 -8.56 17.79 -8.85
N ALA A 278 -9.78 17.74 -8.35
CA ALA A 278 -10.48 16.47 -8.14
C ALA A 278 -10.78 15.74 -9.46
N ARG A 279 -11.24 16.46 -10.49
CA ARG A 279 -11.56 15.89 -11.81
C ARG A 279 -10.30 15.51 -12.59
N ALA A 280 -9.25 16.33 -12.48
CA ALA A 280 -7.94 16.03 -13.06
C ALA A 280 -7.33 14.77 -12.44
N LEU A 281 -7.49 14.58 -11.12
CA LEU A 281 -7.10 13.34 -10.44
C LEU A 281 -7.84 12.13 -11.01
N ALA A 282 -9.18 12.18 -11.04
CA ALA A 282 -10.00 11.08 -11.57
C ALA A 282 -9.62 10.73 -13.02
N HIS A 283 -9.45 11.74 -13.87
CA HIS A 283 -9.00 11.56 -15.25
C HIS A 283 -7.59 10.94 -15.32
N GLY A 284 -6.67 11.40 -14.47
CA GLY A 284 -5.32 10.85 -14.41
C GLY A 284 -5.29 9.40 -13.95
N LEU A 285 -6.15 9.01 -13.01
CA LEU A 285 -6.26 7.63 -12.53
C LEU A 285 -6.81 6.70 -13.62
N GLN A 286 -7.80 7.14 -14.38
CA GLN A 286 -8.32 6.38 -15.53
C GLN A 286 -7.20 6.13 -16.56
N HIS A 287 -6.43 7.16 -16.89
CA HIS A 287 -5.30 7.01 -17.82
C HIS A 287 -4.19 6.12 -17.27
N LEU A 288 -3.85 6.26 -15.99
CA LEU A 288 -2.87 5.41 -15.33
C LEU A 288 -3.31 3.94 -15.37
N CYS A 289 -4.59 3.65 -15.09
CA CYS A 289 -5.13 2.29 -15.15
C CYS A 289 -4.94 1.66 -16.55
N LEU A 290 -5.20 2.42 -17.62
CA LEU A 290 -4.95 1.97 -18.99
C LEU A 290 -3.47 1.67 -19.22
N LEU A 291 -2.57 2.59 -18.82
CA LEU A 291 -1.13 2.38 -18.94
C LEU A 291 -0.63 1.19 -18.13
N LEU A 292 -1.20 0.95 -16.95
CA LEU A 292 -0.91 -0.19 -16.08
C LEU A 292 -1.32 -1.52 -16.71
N MET A 293 -2.24 -1.51 -17.68
CA MET A 293 -2.77 -2.71 -18.33
C MET A 293 -2.25 -2.93 -19.76
N MET A 294 -1.87 -1.88 -20.49
CA MET A 294 -1.48 -1.98 -21.91
C MET A 294 -0.13 -2.66 -22.17
N GLN A 295 0.79 -2.70 -21.19
CA GLN A 295 2.12 -3.30 -21.40
C GLN A 295 2.18 -4.82 -21.22
N SER A 296 1.11 -5.46 -20.76
CA SER A 296 1.04 -6.93 -20.62
C SER A 296 0.69 -7.65 -21.93
N SER A 297 0.43 -6.91 -23.03
CA SER A 297 -0.10 -7.45 -24.29
C SER A 297 0.89 -7.48 -25.47
N ILE A 298 2.17 -7.10 -25.28
CA ILE A 298 3.16 -7.01 -26.38
C ILE A 298 4.02 -8.29 -26.54
N TRP A 299 3.74 -9.36 -25.81
CA TRP A 299 4.42 -10.65 -25.99
C TRP A 299 3.44 -11.80 -26.20
N VAL A 300 2.67 -11.74 -27.28
CA VAL A 300 2.10 -12.93 -27.91
C VAL A 300 2.27 -12.74 -29.43
N GLU A 301 2.82 -13.76 -30.08
CA GLU A 301 3.16 -13.90 -31.52
C GLU A 301 4.51 -13.36 -32.00
N VAL A 302 5.57 -14.18 -31.80
CA VAL A 302 6.37 -14.72 -32.93
C VAL A 302 6.79 -16.15 -32.57
N ILE A 303 6.03 -17.13 -33.07
CA ILE A 303 6.52 -18.48 -33.43
C ILE A 303 6.03 -18.72 -34.86
#